data_AF-A0A7M5UKB3-F1
#
_entry.id   AF-A0A7M5UKB3-F1
#
_cell.length_a   1.000
_cell.length_b   1.000
_cell.length_c   1.000
_cell.angle_alpha   90.00
_cell.angle_beta   90.00
_cell.angle_gamma   90.00
#
_symmetry.space_group_name_H-M   'P 1'
#
loop_
_entity.id
_entity.type
_entity.pdbx_description
1 polymer ?
#
loop_
_entity_poly.entity_id
_entity_poly.type
_entity_poly.pdbx_seq_one_letter_code
_entity_poly.pdbx_strand_id
1 'polypeptide(L)'
;MVQEKMADKIVNKADFSTRKRYKNQRKKTIKIEMATIPDNIKELWSNADAICFDVDSTVCTGEAIDDFATFLGIGDQVAELTRRAMGEGLSFRQSLDERLKLMKPSKEQLDGFIETQ
;
A
#
# COMPACT_ATOMS: atom_id res chain seq x y z
N MET A 1 17.00 -23.90 -32.62
CA MET A 1 16.15 -23.43 -33.73
C MET A 1 14.74 -23.90 -33.43
N VAL A 2 13.95 -23.10 -32.69
CA VAL A 2 12.82 -22.31 -33.22
C VAL A 2 11.66 -23.24 -33.63
N GLN A 3 10.41 -23.12 -33.20
CA GLN A 3 9.66 -22.27 -32.27
C GLN A 3 8.23 -22.87 -32.28
N GLU A 4 7.57 -22.81 -31.12
CA GLU A 4 6.17 -22.35 -30.98
C GLU A 4 4.99 -23.21 -31.47
N LYS A 5 3.91 -23.14 -30.67
CA LYS A 5 2.56 -23.74 -30.78
C LYS A 5 2.47 -25.13 -30.14
N MET A 6 1.72 -25.38 -29.07
CA MET A 6 0.31 -25.03 -28.84
C MET A 6 -0.01 -25.09 -27.34
N ALA A 7 0.11 -23.97 -26.63
CA ALA A 7 -0.39 -23.79 -25.26
C ALA A 7 -1.87 -23.39 -25.27
N ASP A 8 -2.70 -24.12 -26.02
CA ASP A 8 -4.14 -23.84 -26.17
C ASP A 8 -4.95 -25.15 -26.08
N LYS A 9 -5.02 -25.72 -24.88
CA LYS A 9 -6.08 -26.64 -24.51
C LYS A 9 -6.16 -26.74 -22.99
N ILE A 10 -7.39 -26.66 -22.48
CA ILE A 10 -7.80 -26.79 -21.07
C ILE A 10 -8.03 -25.45 -20.35
N VAL A 11 -8.87 -24.57 -20.92
CA VAL A 11 -9.83 -23.80 -20.12
C VAL A 11 -11.14 -23.69 -20.91
N ASN A 12 -12.04 -24.67 -20.78
CA ASN A 12 -13.47 -24.47 -21.04
C ASN A 12 -14.29 -25.67 -20.57
N LYS A 13 -14.98 -25.52 -19.43
CA LYS A 13 -16.33 -26.04 -19.14
C LYS A 13 -16.73 -25.69 -17.69
N ALA A 14 -16.84 -24.39 -17.41
CA ALA A 14 -17.60 -23.90 -16.27
C ALA A 14 -18.29 -22.59 -16.68
N ASP A 15 -19.60 -22.73 -16.88
CA ASP A 15 -20.64 -21.72 -16.75
C ASP A 15 -20.66 -20.50 -17.69
N PHE A 16 -21.38 -20.67 -18.80
CA PHE A 16 -21.78 -19.59 -19.71
C PHE A 16 -22.88 -18.68 -19.10
N SER A 17 -23.46 -19.04 -17.95
CA SER A 17 -24.54 -18.27 -17.30
C SER A 17 -24.04 -17.14 -16.38
N THR A 18 -22.78 -17.18 -15.93
CA THR A 18 -22.18 -16.19 -15.03
C THR A 18 -21.58 -14.97 -15.74
N ARG A 19 -21.31 -15.07 -17.06
CA ARG A 19 -20.76 -13.95 -17.86
C ARG A 19 -21.72 -12.80 -18.11
N LYS A 20 -23.04 -12.99 -17.94
CA LYS A 20 -24.04 -11.94 -18.23
C LYS A 20 -24.27 -10.96 -17.06
N ARG A 21 -23.79 -11.29 -15.85
CA ARG A 21 -23.91 -10.41 -14.67
C ARG A 21 -22.69 -9.50 -14.44
N TYR A 22 -21.54 -9.82 -15.01
CA TYR A 22 -20.31 -9.02 -14.88
C TYR A 22 -20.18 -7.84 -15.86
N LYS A 23 -21.12 -7.67 -16.80
CA LYS A 23 -21.12 -6.56 -17.78
C LYS A 23 -21.88 -5.31 -17.34
N ASN A 24 -22.58 -5.35 -16.19
CA ASN A 24 -23.49 -4.28 -15.76
C ASN A 24 -23.09 -3.55 -14.47
N GLN A 25 -21.89 -3.75 -13.94
CA GLN A 25 -21.42 -3.01 -12.77
C GLN A 25 -20.33 -2.01 -13.14
N ARG A 26 -20.79 -0.79 -13.41
CA ARG A 26 -20.10 0.50 -13.25
C ARG A 26 -18.74 0.63 -13.95
N LYS A 27 -18.79 1.07 -15.21
CA LYS A 27 -17.84 2.09 -15.69
C LYS A 27 -18.04 3.36 -14.85
N LYS A 28 -17.47 3.41 -13.65
CA LYS A 28 -17.20 4.69 -12.98
C LYS A 28 -15.94 5.22 -13.66
N THR A 29 -16.11 6.16 -14.58
CA THR A 29 -15.01 7.01 -15.02
C THR A 29 -14.52 7.77 -13.79
N ILE A 30 -13.40 7.33 -13.21
CA ILE A 30 -12.69 8.11 -12.20
C ILE A 30 -12.13 9.30 -12.96
N LYS A 31 -12.71 10.49 -12.76
CA LYS A 31 -12.05 11.74 -13.16
C LYS A 31 -10.84 11.87 -12.25
N ILE A 32 -9.67 11.53 -12.76
CA ILE A 32 -8.41 11.85 -12.10
C ILE A 32 -8.24 13.35 -12.35
N GLU A 33 -8.54 14.18 -11.36
CA GLU A 33 -8.08 15.57 -11.38
C GLU A 33 -6.55 15.53 -11.30
N MET A 34 -5.90 15.79 -12.44
CA MET A 34 -4.47 16.05 -12.43
C MET A 34 -4.28 17.38 -11.72
N ALA A 35 -3.55 17.36 -10.61
CA ALA A 35 -3.08 18.57 -9.97
C ALA A 35 -2.35 19.42 -11.03
N THR A 36 -2.79 20.66 -11.21
CA THR A 36 -2.10 21.60 -12.11
C THR A 36 -0.77 21.93 -11.46
N ILE A 37 0.33 21.52 -12.09
CA ILE A 37 1.67 21.88 -11.63
C ILE A 37 1.84 23.38 -11.91
N PRO A 38 2.12 24.21 -10.89
CA PRO A 38 2.41 25.62 -11.09
C PRO A 38 3.60 25.81 -12.05
N ASP A 39 3.51 26.75 -12.99
CA ASP A 39 4.61 27.05 -13.92
C ASP A 39 5.88 27.54 -13.19
N ASN A 40 5.74 28.00 -11.95
CA ASN A 40 6.78 28.58 -11.12
C ASN A 40 7.31 27.64 -10.00
N ILE A 41 7.16 26.32 -10.10
CA ILE A 41 7.62 25.37 -9.06
C ILE A 41 9.09 25.57 -8.66
N LYS A 42 9.98 25.93 -9.59
CA LYS A 42 11.40 26.17 -9.29
C LYS A 42 11.60 27.37 -8.36
N GLU A 43 10.84 28.44 -8.57
CA GLU A 43 10.88 29.65 -7.76
C GLU A 43 10.23 29.43 -6.40
N LEU A 44 9.11 28.69 -6.35
CA LEU A 44 8.48 28.28 -5.10
C LEU A 44 9.42 27.44 -4.24
N TRP A 45 10.12 26.49 -4.85
CA TRP A 45 11.09 25.64 -4.16
C TRP A 45 12.31 26.42 -3.67
N SER A 46 12.88 27.32 -4.49
CA SER A 46 14.06 28.10 -4.11
C SER A 46 13.80 29.13 -3.02
N ASN A 47 12.55 29.61 -2.92
CA ASN A 47 12.16 30.67 -1.99
C ASN A 47 11.46 30.13 -0.73
N ALA A 48 11.37 28.81 -0.56
CA ALA A 48 10.74 28.23 0.61
C ALA A 48 11.64 28.39 1.85
N ASP A 49 11.11 29.04 2.90
CA ASP A 49 11.79 29.13 4.20
C ASP A 49 11.77 27.81 4.98
N ALA A 50 10.84 26.92 4.65
CA ALA A 50 10.67 25.62 5.30
C ALA A 50 10.16 24.57 4.31
N ILE A 51 10.64 23.34 4.47
CA ILE A 51 10.23 22.17 3.68
C ILE A 51 9.86 21.05 4.66
N CYS A 52 8.66 20.51 4.51
CA CYS A 52 8.19 19.37 5.31
C CYS A 52 8.33 18.10 4.48
N PHE A 53 9.02 17.12 5.03
CA PHE A 53 9.13 15.78 4.45
C PHE A 53 8.25 14.83 5.24
N ASP A 54 7.53 13.98 4.52
CA ASP A 54 7.04 12.74 5.10
C ASP A 54 8.25 11.81 5.38
N VAL A 55 8.06 10.82 6.25
CA VAL A 55 9.13 9.90 6.66
C VAL A 55 9.07 8.63 5.83
N ASP A 56 7.99 7.87 6.01
CA ASP A 56 7.79 6.57 5.35
C ASP A 56 7.67 6.77 3.84
N SER A 57 8.33 5.89 3.07
CA SER A 57 8.37 5.96 1.60
C SER A 57 8.84 7.30 0.98
N THR A 58 9.40 8.23 1.77
CA THR A 58 9.89 9.54 1.30
C THR A 58 11.33 9.80 1.74
N VAL A 59 11.59 9.88 3.05
CA VAL A 59 12.96 9.97 3.60
C VAL A 59 13.53 8.58 3.79
N CYS A 60 12.69 7.65 4.27
CA CYS A 60 12.99 6.24 4.41
C CYS A 60 12.41 5.45 3.23
N THR A 61 13.06 4.35 2.85
CA THR A 61 12.59 3.49 1.74
C THR A 61 11.48 2.52 2.15
N GLY A 62 11.38 2.22 3.45
CA GLY A 62 10.42 1.29 4.03
C GLY A 62 9.30 1.99 4.78
N GLU A 63 8.45 1.16 5.41
CA GLU A 63 7.38 1.57 6.30
C GLU A 63 7.75 1.12 7.71
N ALA A 64 8.13 2.07 8.58
CA ALA A 64 8.76 1.74 9.87
C ALA A 64 7.91 0.78 10.74
N ILE A 65 6.58 0.89 10.64
CA ILE A 65 5.65 0.04 11.38
C ILE A 65 5.64 -1.42 10.89
N ASP A 66 5.82 -1.65 9.59
CA ASP A 66 5.85 -2.98 9.00
C ASP A 66 7.21 -3.65 9.27
N ASP A 67 8.29 -2.87 9.22
CA ASP A 67 9.63 -3.33 9.58
C ASP A 67 9.69 -3.74 11.06
N PHE A 68 9.11 -2.92 11.94
CA PHE A 68 9.02 -3.26 13.36
C PHE A 68 8.14 -4.47 13.62
N ALA A 69 7.00 -4.60 12.93
CA ALA A 69 6.16 -5.79 13.03
C ALA A 69 6.89 -7.08 12.58
N THR A 70 7.74 -6.97 11.56
CA THR A 70 8.60 -8.05 11.09
C THR A 70 9.63 -8.44 12.14
N PHE A 71 10.28 -7.46 12.77
CA PHE A 71 11.20 -7.70 13.90
C PHE A 71 10.52 -8.43 15.07
N LEU A 72 9.25 -8.10 15.35
CA LEU A 72 8.43 -8.77 16.37
C LEU A 72 7.91 -10.17 15.93
N GLY A 73 8.18 -10.60 14.71
CA GLY A 73 7.76 -11.91 14.19
C GLY A 73 6.27 -11.98 13.80
N ILE A 74 5.60 -10.84 13.65
CA ILE A 74 4.16 -10.74 13.34
C ILE A 74 3.87 -9.91 12.08
N GLY A 75 4.89 -9.71 11.23
CA GLY A 75 4.82 -8.91 10.01
C GLY A 75 3.63 -9.27 9.11
N ASP A 76 3.41 -10.57 8.85
CA ASP A 76 2.31 -11.03 8.01
C ASP A 76 0.92 -10.60 8.52
N GLN A 77 0.72 -10.61 9.84
CA GLN A 77 -0.56 -10.25 10.45
C GLN A 77 -0.81 -8.74 10.37
N VAL A 78 0.24 -7.95 10.58
CA VAL A 78 0.20 -6.48 10.45
C VAL A 78 0.00 -6.09 8.99
N ALA A 79 0.70 -6.72 8.05
CA ALA A 79 0.56 -6.46 6.62
C ALA A 79 -0.85 -6.77 6.10
N GLU A 80 -1.47 -7.86 6.55
CA GLU A 80 -2.87 -8.17 6.24
C GLU A 80 -3.82 -7.10 6.81
N LEU A 81 -3.55 -6.60 8.02
CA LEU A 81 -4.33 -5.54 8.63
C LEU A 81 -4.17 -4.20 7.88
N THR A 82 -2.95 -3.86 7.45
CA THR A 82 -2.66 -2.70 6.60
C THR A 82 -3.42 -2.80 5.28
N ARG A 83 -3.42 -3.97 4.63
CA ARG A 83 -4.13 -4.18 3.36
C ARG A 83 -5.64 -4.02 3.50
N ARG A 84 -6.21 -4.54 4.60
CA ARG A 84 -7.64 -4.34 4.93
C ARG A 84 -7.94 -2.87 5.22
N ALA A 85 -7.09 -2.18 5.99
CA ALA A 85 -7.27 -0.76 6.28
C ALA A 85 -7.31 0.11 5.01
N MET A 86 -6.41 -0.14 4.06
CA MET A 86 -6.38 0.58 2.78
C MET A 86 -7.54 0.21 1.84
N GLY A 87 -8.05 -1.03 1.90
CA GLY A 87 -9.15 -1.51 1.06
C GLY A 87 -10.56 -1.18 1.59
N GLU A 88 -10.74 -1.15 2.90
CA GLU A 88 -12.05 -1.05 3.56
C GLU A 88 -12.37 0.36 4.10
N GLY A 89 -11.44 1.32 3.93
CA GLY A 89 -11.67 2.72 4.32
C GLY A 89 -11.62 2.96 5.84
N LEU A 90 -10.81 2.18 6.57
CA LEU A 90 -10.54 2.48 7.97
C LEU A 90 -9.85 3.85 8.07
N SER A 91 -10.22 4.63 9.09
CA SER A 91 -9.48 5.86 9.38
C SER A 91 -8.06 5.53 9.83
N PHE A 92 -7.12 6.45 9.58
CA PHE A 92 -5.72 6.33 10.05
C PHE A 92 -5.64 5.96 11.53
N ARG A 93 -6.45 6.63 12.38
CA ARG A 93 -6.44 6.41 13.83
C ARG A 93 -6.89 5.01 14.21
N GLN A 94 -7.91 4.46 13.54
CA GLN A 94 -8.38 3.10 13.79
C GLN A 94 -7.34 2.07 13.30
N SER A 95 -6.81 2.26 12.11
CA SER A 95 -5.77 1.38 11.56
C SER A 95 -4.52 1.36 12.43
N LEU A 96 -4.08 2.50 12.95
CA LEU A 96 -2.92 2.58 13.83
C LEU A 96 -3.20 1.90 15.19
N ASP A 97 -4.37 2.16 15.79
CA ASP A 97 -4.77 1.54 17.05
C ASP A 97 -4.83 0.01 16.95
N GLU A 98 -5.41 -0.52 15.87
CA GLU A 98 -5.46 -1.97 15.62
C GLU A 98 -4.07 -2.58 15.45
N ARG A 99 -3.18 -1.95 14.67
CA ARG A 99 -1.79 -2.41 14.50
C ARG A 99 -1.02 -2.40 15.82
N LEU A 100 -1.13 -1.33 16.61
CA LEU A 100 -0.47 -1.24 17.92
C LEU A 100 -1.03 -2.24 18.94
N LYS A 101 -2.34 -2.51 18.93
CA LYS A 101 -2.97 -3.54 19.78
C LYS A 101 -2.52 -4.95 19.42
N LEU A 102 -2.22 -5.19 18.16
CA LEU A 102 -1.67 -6.45 17.69
C LEU A 102 -0.20 -6.59 18.09
N MET A 103 0.59 -5.54 17.87
CA MET A 103 2.03 -5.54 18.16
C MET A 103 2.37 -5.52 19.65
N LYS A 104 1.59 -4.80 20.46
CA LYS A 104 1.82 -4.58 21.91
C LYS A 104 3.29 -4.29 22.25
N PRO A 105 3.89 -3.25 21.64
CA PRO A 105 5.32 -3.04 21.76
C PRO A 105 5.71 -2.58 23.17
N SER A 106 6.84 -3.08 23.65
CA SER A 106 7.55 -2.56 24.82
C SER A 106 8.68 -1.62 24.41
N LYS A 107 9.18 -0.82 25.36
CA LYS A 107 10.32 0.07 25.11
C LYS A 107 11.57 -0.73 24.77
N GLU A 108 11.81 -1.84 25.45
CA GLU A 108 12.96 -2.72 25.23
C GLU A 108 12.95 -3.33 23.83
N GLN A 109 11.77 -3.70 23.33
CA GLN A 109 11.63 -4.21 21.95
C GLN A 109 11.92 -3.12 20.93
N LEU A 110 11.47 -1.89 21.19
CA LEU A 110 11.71 -0.75 20.30
C LEU A 110 13.20 -0.35 20.29
N ASP A 111 13.82 -0.27 21.47
CA ASP A 111 15.26 0.03 21.59
C ASP A 111 16.08 -1.05 20.87
N GLY A 112 15.75 -2.33 21.09
CA GLY A 112 16.41 -3.44 20.41
C GLY A 112 16.22 -3.40 18.88
N PHE A 113 15.04 -3.02 18.39
CA PHE A 113 14.82 -2.83 16.96
C PHE A 113 15.70 -1.73 16.38
N ILE A 114 15.76 -0.55 17.03
CA ILE A 114 16.56 0.59 16.58
C ILE A 114 18.04 0.24 16.50
N GLU A 115 18.55 -0.54 17.47
CA GLU A 115 19.95 -1.00 17.47
C GLU A 115 20.28 -1.99 16.34
N THR A 116 19.27 -2.57 15.68
CA THR A 116 19.46 -3.50 14.55
C THR A 116 19.38 -2.86 13.16
N GLN A 117 19.09 -1.55 13.08
CA GLN A 117 18.93 -0.81 11.82
C GLN A 117 20.23 -0.14 11.35
#